data_AF-A0A1H3TCZ2-F1
#
_entry.id   AF-A0A1H3TCZ2-F1
#
_cell.length_a   1.000
_cell.length_b   1.000
_cell.length_c   1.000
_cell.angle_alpha   90.00
_cell.angle_beta   90.00
_cell.angle_gamma   90.00
#
_symmetry.space_group_name_H-M   'P 1'
#
loop_
_entity.id
_entity.type
_entity.pdbx_description
1 polymer ?
#
loop_
_entity_poly.entity_id
_entity_poly.type
_entity_poly.pdbx_seq_one_letter_code
_entity_poly.pdbx_strand_id
1 'polypeptide(L)'
;MTQTAKLFTTGRSQAVRLPYEFRFEEKEVYIRRDPVTGDVILSRRPDSWQEFFALDATTDVPADFMDTADRAQPESGRDPFADEGSAR
;
A
#
# COMPACT_ATOMS: atom_id res chain seq x y z
N MET A 1 -16.24 8.47 17.68
CA MET A 1 -16.44 7.38 18.66
C MET A 1 -15.63 6.19 18.20
N THR A 2 -14.80 5.62 19.07
CA THR A 2 -14.00 4.42 18.79
C THR A 2 -14.77 3.19 19.23
N GLN A 3 -14.98 2.23 18.31
CA GLN A 3 -15.55 0.92 18.65
C GLN A 3 -14.40 -0.07 18.86
N THR A 4 -14.48 -0.87 19.93
CA THR A 4 -13.49 -1.91 20.20
C THR A 4 -13.89 -3.23 19.53
N ALA A 5 -12.90 -4.00 19.09
CA ALA A 5 -13.09 -5.34 18.54
C ALA A 5 -12.47 -6.38 19.48
N LYS A 6 -13.02 -7.59 19.49
CA LYS A 6 -12.48 -8.70 20.29
C LYS A 6 -11.31 -9.34 19.56
N LEU A 7 -10.19 -9.49 20.26
CA LEU A 7 -9.08 -10.36 19.85
C LEU A 7 -9.31 -11.77 20.36
N PHE A 8 -8.97 -12.75 19.53
CA PHE A 8 -9.01 -14.17 19.88
C PHE A 8 -7.88 -14.91 19.16
N THR A 9 -7.66 -16.17 19.51
CA THR A 9 -6.66 -17.02 18.87
C THR A 9 -7.33 -18.03 17.95
N THR A 10 -6.68 -18.34 16.83
CA THR A 10 -7.07 -19.42 15.91
C THR A 10 -5.83 -20.24 15.61
N GLY A 11 -5.72 -21.42 16.23
CA GLY A 11 -4.48 -22.18 16.23
C GLY A 11 -3.34 -21.40 16.87
N ARG A 12 -2.26 -21.16 16.09
CA ARG A 12 -1.09 -20.36 16.51
C ARG A 12 -1.18 -18.88 16.13
N SER A 13 -2.27 -18.47 15.48
CA SER A 13 -2.46 -17.11 14.98
C SER A 13 -3.37 -16.29 15.90
N GLN A 14 -3.16 -14.97 15.93
CA GLN A 14 -4.09 -14.01 16.50
C GLN A 14 -5.10 -13.56 15.43
N ALA A 15 -6.35 -13.37 15.83
CA ALA A 15 -7.43 -12.94 14.95
C ALA A 15 -8.25 -11.82 15.61
N VAL A 16 -8.81 -10.93 14.79
CA VAL A 16 -9.74 -9.87 15.18
C VAL A 16 -11.14 -10.24 14.74
N ARG A 17 -12.12 -10.18 15.63
CA ARG A 17 -13.53 -10.32 15.27
C ARG A 17 -14.07 -8.97 14.82
N LEU A 18 -14.19 -8.77 13.50
CA LEU A 18 -14.75 -7.55 12.93
C LEU A 18 -16.25 -7.41 13.29
N PRO A 19 -16.66 -6.30 13.93
CA PRO A 19 -18.07 -5.95 14.07
C PRO A 19 -18.74 -5.80 12.69
N TYR A 20 -20.08 -5.87 12.66
CA TYR A 20 -20.84 -5.90 11.41
C TYR A 20 -20.52 -4.72 10.48
N GLU A 21 -20.42 -3.51 11.03
CA GLU A 21 -20.14 -2.27 10.30
C GLU A 21 -18.72 -2.17 9.71
N PHE A 22 -17.80 -3.05 10.11
CA PHE A 22 -16.40 -3.08 9.62
C PHE A 22 -16.08 -4.33 8.79
N ARG A 23 -17.09 -5.10 8.37
CA ARG A 23 -16.87 -6.28 7.54
C ARG A 23 -16.44 -5.90 6.13
N PHE A 24 -15.50 -6.65 5.58
CA PHE A 24 -15.12 -6.60 4.17
C PHE A 24 -16.01 -7.55 3.37
N GLU A 25 -16.27 -7.21 2.11
CA GLU A 25 -16.95 -8.11 1.17
C GLU A 25 -15.97 -9.14 0.60
N GLU A 26 -14.69 -8.78 0.53
CA GLU A 26 -13.60 -9.59 0.02
C GLU A 26 -13.15 -10.67 1.02
N LYS A 27 -12.47 -11.70 0.49
CA LYS A 27 -11.92 -12.80 1.29
C LYS A 27 -10.56 -12.47 1.91
N GLU A 28 -9.86 -11.49 1.35
CA GLU A 28 -8.53 -11.08 1.77
C GLU A 28 -8.42 -9.56 1.85
N VAL A 29 -7.50 -9.09 2.68
CA VAL A 29 -7.20 -7.66 2.85
C VAL A 29 -5.70 -7.46 2.86
N TYR A 30 -5.27 -6.26 2.50
CA TYR A 30 -3.90 -5.83 2.80
C TYR A 30 -3.80 -5.49 4.28
N ILE A 31 -2.66 -5.81 4.88
CA ILE A 31 -2.30 -5.45 6.24
C ILE A 31 -0.98 -4.69 6.22
N ARG A 32 -0.94 -3.54 6.89
CA ARG A 32 0.29 -2.79 7.12
C ARG A 32 0.33 -2.22 8.52
N ARG A 33 1.53 -1.91 8.98
CA ARG A 33 1.74 -1.15 10.21
C ARG A 33 2.16 0.27 9.86
N ASP A 34 1.48 1.25 10.42
CA ASP A 34 1.91 2.64 10.35
C ASP A 34 3.23 2.79 11.16
N PRO A 35 4.33 3.26 10.55
CA PRO A 35 5.61 3.37 11.25
C PRO A 35 5.66 4.49 12.29
N VAL A 36 4.76 5.47 12.21
CA VAL A 36 4.70 6.64 13.11
C VAL A 36 3.82 6.32 14.31
N THR A 37 2.60 5.82 14.09
CA THR A 37 1.65 5.55 15.18
C THR A 37 1.76 4.13 15.73
N GLY A 38 2.28 3.19 14.94
CA GLY A 38 2.32 1.77 15.25
C GLY A 38 0.99 1.04 14.97
N ASP A 39 -0.03 1.74 14.46
CA ASP A 39 -1.35 1.18 14.20
C ASP A 39 -1.32 0.11 13.11
N VAL A 40 -2.14 -0.92 13.28
CA VAL A 40 -2.35 -1.94 12.25
C VAL A 40 -3.54 -1.51 11.39
N ILE A 41 -3.28 -1.27 10.11
CA ILE A 41 -4.27 -0.80 9.16
C ILE A 41 -4.62 -1.94 8.20
N LEU A 42 -5.91 -2.24 8.10
CA LEU A 42 -6.49 -3.17 7.13
C LEU A 42 -7.13 -2.37 6.00
N SER A 43 -6.85 -2.76 4.75
CA SER A 43 -7.46 -2.13 3.57
C SER A 43 -7.90 -3.16 2.55
N ARG A 44 -8.96 -2.83 1.80
CA ARG A 44 -9.51 -3.66 0.72
C ARG A 44 -8.39 -4.16 -0.21
N ARG A 45 -8.41 -5.46 -0.53
CA ARG A 45 -7.57 -6.05 -1.57
C ARG A 45 -8.49 -6.43 -2.74
N PRO A 46 -8.47 -5.68 -3.86
CA PRO A 46 -9.22 -6.07 -5.05
C PRO A 46 -8.76 -7.42 -5.57
N ASP A 47 -9.69 -8.24 -6.06
CA ASP A 47 -9.39 -9.55 -6.64
C ASP A 47 -8.68 -9.45 -8.01
N SER A 48 -8.68 -8.26 -8.62
CA SER A 48 -8.06 -8.02 -9.93
C SER A 48 -7.75 -6.55 -10.17
N TRP A 49 -6.95 -6.28 -11.21
CA TRP A 49 -6.65 -4.94 -11.71
C TRP A 49 -7.76 -4.35 -12.61
N GLN A 50 -8.89 -5.03 -12.77
CA GLN A 50 -9.95 -4.60 -13.69
C GLN A 50 -10.51 -3.22 -13.33
N GLU A 51 -10.77 -2.95 -12.04
CA GLU A 51 -11.25 -1.64 -11.59
C GLU A 51 -10.23 -0.53 -11.90
N PHE A 52 -8.93 -0.82 -11.80
CA PHE A 52 -7.87 0.13 -12.13
C PHE A 52 -7.85 0.46 -13.63
N PHE A 53 -7.93 -0.55 -14.51
CA PHE A 53 -7.98 -0.31 -15.95
C PHE A 53 -9.30 0.34 -16.41
N ALA A 54 -10.42 0.07 -15.73
CA ALA A 54 -11.67 0.78 -15.97
C ALA A 54 -11.55 2.27 -15.61
N LEU A 55 -10.82 2.60 -14.55
CA LEU A 55 -10.52 3.98 -14.19
C LEU A 55 -9.65 4.67 -15.24
N ASP A 56 -8.59 4.00 -15.72
CA ASP A 56 -7.74 4.52 -16.80
C ASP A 56 -8.56 4.88 -18.05
N ALA A 57 -9.47 3.99 -18.47
CA ALA A 57 -10.35 4.21 -19.62
C ALA A 57 -11.33 5.41 -19.46
N THR A 58 -11.54 5.90 -18.24
CA THR A 58 -12.45 7.02 -17.93
C THR A 58 -11.72 8.26 -17.45
N THR A 59 -10.41 8.19 -17.27
CA THR A 59 -9.58 9.30 -16.81
C THR A 59 -9.05 10.05 -18.01
N ASP A 60 -9.36 11.35 -18.09
CA ASP A 60 -8.77 12.23 -19.09
C ASP A 60 -7.33 12.57 -18.68
N VAL A 61 -6.36 11.97 -19.36
CA VAL A 61 -4.93 12.21 -19.14
C VAL A 61 -4.44 13.15 -20.25
N PRO A 62 -3.89 14.33 -19.91
CA PRO A 62 -3.36 15.25 -20.91
C PRO A 62 -2.33 14.59 -21.83
N ALA A 63 -2.35 14.93 -23.12
CA ALA A 63 -1.47 14.31 -24.12
C ALA A 63 0.03 14.60 -23.87
N ASP A 64 0.33 15.67 -23.13
CA ASP A 64 1.66 16.09 -22.70
C ASP A 64 2.04 15.58 -21.30
N PHE A 65 1.18 14.80 -20.64
CA PHE A 65 1.48 14.25 -19.32
C PHE A 65 2.69 13.31 -19.37
N MET A 66 3.75 13.66 -18.64
CA MET A 66 5.03 12.93 -18.63
C MET A 66 5.69 12.85 -20.01
N ASP A 67 5.79 13.98 -20.70
CA ASP A 67 6.47 14.05 -21.98
C ASP A 67 7.99 13.79 -21.87
N THR A 68 8.70 13.87 -22.99
CA THR A 68 10.14 13.65 -23.03
C THR A 68 10.92 14.68 -22.21
N ALA A 69 10.44 15.92 -22.09
CA ALA A 69 11.10 16.96 -21.32
C ALA A 69 10.95 16.70 -19.81
N ASP A 70 9.77 16.28 -19.36
CA ASP A 70 9.53 15.88 -17.96
C ASP A 70 10.39 14.68 -17.55
N ARG A 71 10.67 13.78 -18.50
CA ARG A 71 11.48 12.56 -18.27
C ARG A 71 12.97 12.75 -18.49
N ALA A 72 13.43 13.96 -18.84
CA ALA A 72 14.85 14.26 -19.07
C ALA A 72 15.60 14.40 -17.74
N GLN A 73 15.64 13.33 -16.94
CA GLN A 73 16.42 13.29 -15.71
C GLN A 73 17.90 12.98 -16.03
N PRO A 74 18.85 13.70 -15.44
CA PRO A 74 20.27 13.40 -15.60
C PRO A 74 20.57 12.03 -14.99
N GLU A 75 21.57 11.33 -15.54
CA GLU A 75 22.08 10.11 -14.91
C GLU A 75 22.52 10.42 -13.48
N SER A 76 21.96 9.68 -12.51
CA SER A 76 22.34 9.83 -11.12
C SER A 76 23.71 9.20 -10.90
N GLY A 77 24.74 10.03 -10.74
CA GLY A 77 26.11 9.59 -10.42
C GLY A 77 26.30 9.07 -8.97
N ARG A 78 25.21 8.76 -8.27
CA ARG A 78 25.26 8.22 -6.90
C ARG A 78 25.53 6.73 -6.98
N ASP A 79 26.72 6.32 -6.54
CA ASP A 79 27.00 4.92 -6.25
C ASP A 79 26.35 4.57 -4.89
N PRO A 80 25.38 3.64 -4.85
CA PRO A 80 24.70 3.24 -3.61
C PRO A 80 25.63 2.52 -2.61
N PHE A 81 26.85 2.17 -2.99
CA PHE A 81 27.81 1.43 -2.14
C PHE A 81 29.09 2.23 -1.81
N ALA A 82 29.26 3.46 -2.30
CA ALA A 82 30.49 4.23 -2.10
C ALA A 82 30.81 4.54 -0.62
N ASP A 83 29.79 4.65 0.24
CA ASP A 83 29.98 4.93 1.67
C ASP A 83 30.32 3.67 2.51
N GLU A 84 30.30 2.46 1.94
CA GLU A 84 30.57 1.21 2.69
C GLU A 84 32.07 0.88 2.84
N GLY A 85 32.97 1.72 2.29
CA GLY A 85 34.41 1.46 2.24
C GLY A 85 35.26 2.04 3.37
N SER A 86 34.71 2.88 4.28
CA SER A 86 35.52 3.64 5.25
C SER A 86 35.48 3.14 6.70
N ALA A 87 35.02 1.91 6.94
CA ALA A 87 35.14 1.25 8.24
C ALA A 87 36.14 0.09 8.17
N ARG A 88 37.43 0.41 8.33
CA ARG A 88 38.45 -0.52 8.83
C ARG A 88 39.25 0.15 9.93
#